data_AF-A0A6H1ZYB8-F1
#
_entry.id   AF-A0A6H1ZYB8-F1
#
_cell.length_a   1.000
_cell.length_b   1.000
_cell.length_c   1.000
_cell.angle_alpha   90.00
_cell.angle_beta   90.00
_cell.angle_gamma   90.00
#
_symmetry.space_group_name_H-M   'P 1'
#
loop_
_entity.id
_entity.type
_entity.pdbx_description
1 polymer ?
#
loop_
_entity_poly.entity_id
_entity_poly.type
_entity_poly.pdbx_seq_one_letter_code
_entity_poly.pdbx_strand_id
1 'polypeptide(L)'
;MKTQLEKQAQALTAVGRLNLHGCTVISINSQHLTPVIDVDKPPFKLRSKAHRITEVLHGVVNQICVASYSGCLVRWVDDGMEIPAQICQTLNQYSPELISVWPKNF
;
A
#
# COMPACT_ATOMS: atom_id res chain seq x y z
N MET A 1 22.64 -10.28 4.87
CA MET A 1 21.53 -10.73 3.98
C MET A 1 20.66 -11.67 4.81
N LYS A 2 19.32 -11.53 4.79
CA LYS A 2 18.44 -12.40 5.60
C LYS A 2 18.39 -13.82 5.07
N THR A 3 18.35 -14.80 5.95
CA THR A 3 18.12 -16.22 5.61
C THR A 3 16.68 -16.43 5.11
N GLN A 4 16.43 -17.57 4.46
CA GLN A 4 15.09 -17.89 3.99
C GLN A 4 14.09 -18.01 5.15
N LEU A 5 14.50 -18.60 6.27
CA LEU A 5 13.68 -18.73 7.47
C LEU A 5 13.30 -17.36 8.05
N GLU A 6 14.27 -16.43 8.12
CA GLU A 6 14.02 -15.06 8.60
C GLU A 6 13.04 -14.31 7.71
N LYS A 7 13.17 -14.47 6.38
CA LYS A 7 12.24 -13.88 5.41
C LYS A 7 10.82 -14.43 5.59
N GLN A 8 10.68 -15.74 5.81
CA GLN A 8 9.39 -16.38 6.04
C GLN A 8 8.76 -15.92 7.37
N ALA A 9 9.54 -15.89 8.45
CA ALA A 9 9.07 -15.39 9.75
C ALA A 9 8.60 -13.93 9.65
N GLN A 10 9.35 -13.10 8.92
CA GLN A 10 8.97 -11.72 8.65
C GLN A 10 7.68 -11.61 7.84
N ALA A 11 7.54 -12.39 6.76
CA ALA A 11 6.34 -12.41 5.94
C ALA A 11 5.11 -12.86 6.75
N LEU A 12 5.23 -13.92 7.56
CA LEU A 12 4.16 -14.39 8.44
C LEU A 12 3.72 -13.32 9.45
N THR A 13 4.69 -12.58 10.01
CA THR A 13 4.38 -11.46 10.92
C THR A 13 3.59 -10.36 10.19
N ALA A 14 3.99 -10.01 8.97
CA ALA A 14 3.28 -9.02 8.15
C ALA A 14 1.85 -9.51 7.81
N VAL A 15 1.71 -10.77 7.42
CA VAL A 15 0.42 -11.42 7.12
C VAL A 15 -0.52 -11.39 8.31
N GLY A 16 -0.05 -11.76 9.51
CA GLY A 16 -0.87 -11.71 10.72
C GLY A 16 -1.43 -10.31 10.99
N ARG A 17 -0.62 -9.27 10.79
CA ARG A 17 -1.07 -7.87 10.94
C ARG A 17 -2.02 -7.42 9.83
N LEU A 18 -1.78 -7.84 8.59
CA LEU A 18 -2.68 -7.55 7.47
C LEU A 18 -4.06 -8.18 7.69
N ASN A 19 -4.09 -9.46 8.11
CA ASN A 19 -5.33 -10.16 8.43
C ASN A 19 -6.09 -9.50 9.59
N LEU A 20 -5.37 -9.04 10.63
CA LEU A 20 -5.97 -8.29 11.74
C LEU A 20 -6.66 -6.99 11.28
N HIS A 21 -6.18 -6.39 10.20
CA HIS A 21 -6.76 -5.20 9.58
C HIS A 21 -7.82 -5.52 8.50
N GLY A 22 -8.29 -6.77 8.41
CA GLY A 22 -9.31 -7.18 7.44
C GLY A 22 -8.82 -7.30 6.00
N CYS A 23 -7.51 -7.28 5.79
CA CYS A 23 -6.91 -7.50 4.48
C CYS A 23 -6.97 -8.99 4.11
N THR A 24 -7.22 -9.32 2.84
CA THR A 24 -7.21 -10.71 2.37
C THR A 24 -5.87 -11.00 1.70
N VAL A 25 -5.06 -11.88 2.28
CA VAL A 25 -3.78 -12.29 1.66
C VAL A 25 -4.05 -13.35 0.59
N ILE A 26 -3.60 -13.09 -0.63
CA ILE A 26 -3.74 -13.99 -1.79
C ILE A 26 -2.53 -14.89 -1.89
N SER A 27 -1.32 -14.31 -1.80
CA SER A 27 -0.07 -15.01 -2.10
C SER A 27 1.09 -14.44 -1.29
N ILE A 28 2.10 -15.26 -1.02
CA ILE A 28 3.34 -14.87 -0.34
C ILE A 28 4.51 -15.44 -1.13
N ASN A 29 5.44 -14.59 -1.55
CA ASN A 29 6.67 -14.99 -2.21
C ASN A 29 7.89 -14.49 -1.41
N SER A 30 8.57 -15.42 -0.74
CA SER A 30 9.78 -15.15 0.04
C SER A 30 11.09 -15.40 -0.71
N GLN A 31 11.04 -15.76 -2.01
CA GLN A 31 12.25 -16.05 -2.80
C GLN A 31 13.04 -14.78 -3.12
N HIS A 32 12.36 -13.64 -3.21
CA HIS A 32 13.00 -12.34 -3.44
C HIS A 32 13.82 -11.85 -2.23
N LEU A 33 14.66 -10.84 -2.46
CA LEU A 33 15.44 -10.20 -1.37
C LEU A 33 14.51 -9.64 -0.29
N THR A 34 13.44 -8.97 -0.73
CA THR A 34 12.34 -8.49 0.10
C THR A 34 11.14 -9.41 -0.16
N PRO A 35 10.54 -10.04 0.87
CA PRO A 35 9.36 -10.86 0.68
C PRO A 35 8.21 -10.04 0.09
N VAL A 36 7.52 -10.61 -0.88
CA VAL A 36 6.40 -10.00 -1.59
C VAL A 36 5.11 -10.65 -1.11
N ILE A 37 4.08 -9.86 -0.84
CA ILE A 37 2.77 -10.32 -0.38
C ILE A 37 1.72 -9.72 -1.30
N ASP A 38 0.98 -10.57 -2.00
CA ASP A 38 -0.16 -10.14 -2.80
C ASP A 38 -1.42 -10.15 -1.94
N VAL A 39 -2.20 -9.07 -2.01
CA VAL A 39 -3.40 -8.90 -1.20
C VAL A 39 -4.58 -8.42 -2.01
N ASP A 40 -5.77 -8.68 -1.50
CA ASP A 40 -7.03 -8.03 -1.87
C ASP A 40 -7.54 -7.17 -0.70
N LYS A 41 -8.26 -6.10 -1.03
CA LYS A 41 -8.84 -5.12 -0.07
C LYS A 41 -7.80 -4.58 0.92
N PRO A 42 -6.73 -3.92 0.45
CA PRO A 42 -5.71 -3.36 1.32
C PRO A 42 -6.33 -2.28 2.23
N PRO A 43 -5.90 -2.20 3.50
CA PRO A 43 -6.44 -1.23 4.44
C PRO A 43 -6.08 0.20 4.01
N PHE A 44 -6.92 1.17 4.40
CA PHE A 44 -6.76 2.58 4.01
C PHE A 44 -5.36 3.14 4.28
N LYS A 45 -4.77 2.83 5.45
CA LYS A 45 -3.41 3.27 5.81
C LYS A 45 -2.31 2.73 4.90
N LEU A 46 -2.55 1.60 4.24
CA LEU A 46 -1.62 1.02 3.27
C LEU A 46 -1.81 1.66 1.90
N ARG A 47 -3.07 1.89 1.50
CA ARG A 47 -3.43 2.61 0.26
C ARG A 47 -2.86 4.02 0.22
N SER A 48 -2.84 4.74 1.34
CA SER A 48 -2.31 6.12 1.40
C SER A 48 -0.79 6.21 1.19
N LYS A 49 -0.06 5.10 1.28
CA LYS A 49 1.39 5.02 1.06
C LYS A 49 1.74 4.26 -0.23
N ALA A 50 0.74 3.97 -1.05
CA ALA A 50 0.92 3.17 -2.24
C ALA A 50 1.60 3.96 -3.35
N HIS A 51 2.42 3.26 -4.12
CA HIS A 51 2.92 3.71 -5.40
C HIS A 51 2.22 2.91 -6.49
N ARG A 52 1.59 3.61 -7.42
CA ARG A 52 1.04 2.98 -8.62
C ARG A 52 2.17 2.73 -9.60
N ILE A 53 2.26 1.50 -10.07
CA ILE A 53 3.23 1.09 -11.07
C ILE A 53 2.53 0.30 -12.15
N THR A 54 3.09 0.40 -13.35
CA THR A 54 2.68 -0.41 -14.48
C THR A 54 3.57 -1.65 -14.53
N GLU A 55 2.97 -2.83 -14.39
CA GLU A 55 3.64 -4.11 -14.55
C GLU A 55 3.34 -4.68 -15.94
N VAL A 56 4.37 -5.20 -16.62
CA VAL A 56 4.20 -5.94 -17.87
C VAL A 56 4.51 -7.40 -17.61
N LEU A 57 3.48 -8.25 -17.64
CA LEU A 57 3.62 -9.68 -17.44
C LEU A 57 3.15 -10.41 -18.70
N HIS A 58 4.06 -11.15 -19.36
CA HIS A 58 3.78 -11.87 -20.62
C HIS A 58 3.15 -10.99 -21.71
N GLY A 59 3.57 -9.73 -21.81
CA GLY A 59 3.02 -8.76 -22.77
C GLY A 59 1.68 -8.14 -22.36
N VAL A 60 1.10 -8.56 -21.23
CA VAL A 60 -0.09 -7.93 -20.64
C VAL A 60 0.34 -6.79 -19.72
N VAL A 61 -0.22 -5.61 -19.94
CA VAL A 61 0.04 -4.41 -19.14
C VAL A 61 -1.00 -4.33 -18.02
N ASN A 62 -0.56 -4.44 -16.77
CA ASN A 62 -1.39 -4.34 -15.57
C ASN A 62 -1.02 -3.08 -14.78
N GLN A 63 -2.02 -2.38 -14.27
CA GLN A 63 -1.80 -1.35 -13.25
C GLN A 63 -1.92 -2.00 -11.86
N ILE A 64 -0.87 -1.86 -11.06
CA ILE A 64 -0.82 -2.39 -9.71
C ILE A 64 -0.39 -1.30 -8.74
N CYS A 65 -0.77 -1.47 -7.49
CA CYS A 65 -0.31 -0.66 -6.39
C CYS A 65 0.65 -1.45 -5.53
N VAL A 66 1.73 -0.79 -5.08
CA VAL A 66 2.73 -1.39 -4.20
C VAL A 66 3.01 -0.51 -2.99
N ALA A 67 3.21 -1.11 -1.82
CA ALA A 67 3.59 -0.39 -0.61
C ALA A 67 4.50 -1.22 0.28
N SER A 68 5.39 -0.56 1.03
CA SER A 68 6.18 -1.23 2.06
C SER A 68 5.36 -1.41 3.34
N TYR A 69 5.36 -2.62 3.90
CA TYR A 69 4.67 -2.93 5.14
C TYR A 69 5.41 -4.00 5.96
N SER A 70 5.75 -3.68 7.22
CA SER A 70 6.49 -4.58 8.12
C SER A 70 7.78 -5.18 7.48
N GLY A 71 8.42 -4.39 6.60
CA GLY A 71 9.61 -4.76 5.84
C GLY A 71 9.38 -5.81 4.74
N CYS A 72 8.13 -6.03 4.33
CA CYS A 72 7.73 -6.74 3.13
C CYS A 72 7.22 -5.74 2.07
N LEU A 73 7.23 -6.16 0.82
CA LEU A 73 6.57 -5.45 -0.27
C LEU A 73 5.15 -6.02 -0.40
N VAL A 74 4.13 -5.17 -0.26
CA VAL A 74 2.74 -5.57 -0.44
C VAL A 74 2.25 -5.06 -1.78
N ARG A 75 1.57 -5.91 -2.54
CA ARG A 75 1.07 -5.62 -3.89
C ARG A 75 -0.43 -5.94 -3.98
N TRP A 76 -1.14 -5.16 -4.79
CA TRP A 76 -2.55 -5.42 -5.15
C TRP A 76 -2.88 -4.79 -6.49
N VAL A 77 -3.96 -5.26 -7.12
CA VAL A 77 -4.47 -4.70 -8.38
C VAL A 77 -4.97 -3.27 -8.13
N ASP A 78 -4.62 -2.33 -9.01
CA ASP A 78 -5.18 -0.98 -8.95
C ASP A 78 -6.68 -1.03 -9.29
N ASP A 79 -7.52 -0.61 -8.34
CA ASP A 79 -8.96 -0.51 -8.54
C ASP A 79 -9.38 0.79 -9.24
N GLY A 80 -8.41 1.60 -9.67
CA GLY A 80 -8.62 2.88 -10.34
C GLY A 80 -9.10 3.99 -9.41
N MET A 81 -9.37 3.69 -8.13
CA MET A 81 -9.82 4.69 -7.17
C MET A 81 -8.67 5.62 -6.79
N GLU A 82 -8.88 6.93 -6.95
CA GLU A 82 -7.90 7.96 -6.61
C GLU A 82 -7.26 7.69 -5.24
N ILE A 83 -5.93 7.77 -5.20
CA ILE A 83 -5.21 7.64 -3.94
C ILE A 83 -5.69 8.80 -3.04
N PRO A 84 -5.97 8.59 -1.74
CA PRO A 84 -6.48 9.65 -0.87
C PRO A 84 -5.69 10.97 -0.91
N ALA A 85 -4.37 10.90 -1.17
CA ALA A 85 -3.53 12.07 -1.37
C ALA A 85 -3.92 12.93 -2.60
N GLN A 86 -4.44 12.30 -3.67
CA GLN A 86 -4.97 12.98 -4.86
C GLN A 86 -6.34 13.60 -4.58
N ILE A 87 -7.21 12.90 -3.82
CA ILE A 87 -8.54 13.42 -3.42
C ILE A 87 -8.41 14.72 -2.62
N CYS A 88 -7.44 14.81 -1.70
CA CYS A 88 -7.21 16.05 -0.96
C CYS A 88 -6.76 17.22 -1.85
N GLN A 89 -6.13 16.96 -3.00
CA GLN A 89 -5.74 18.01 -3.94
C GLN A 89 -6.95 18.51 -4.74
N THR A 90 -7.84 17.62 -5.16
CA THR A 90 -9.05 17.96 -5.94
C THR A 90 -10.15 18.59 -5.10
N LEU A 91 -10.33 18.19 -3.84
CA LEU A 91 -11.34 18.79 -2.95
C LEU A 91 -10.96 20.20 -2.45
N ASN A 92 -9.66 20.53 -2.41
CA ASN A 92 -9.19 21.84 -1.93
C ASN A 92 -9.42 23.00 -2.93
N GLN A 93 -9.77 22.72 -4.19
CA GLN A 93 -9.98 23.77 -5.19
C GLN A 93 -11.29 24.58 -4.97
N TYR A 94 -12.27 24.01 -4.28
CA TYR A 94 -13.61 24.59 -4.18
C TYR A 94 -13.94 25.23 -2.82
N SER A 95 -13.00 25.27 -1.86
CA SER A 95 -13.19 25.94 -0.57
C SER A 95 -11.86 26.34 0.09
N PRO A 96 -11.14 27.33 -0.48
CA PRO A 96 -9.92 27.88 0.15
C PRO A 96 -10.16 28.48 1.55
N GLU A 97 -11.41 28.83 1.88
CA GLU A 97 -11.82 29.33 3.21
C GLU A 97 -11.69 28.29 4.34
N LEU A 98 -11.65 26.98 4.00
CA LEU A 98 -11.51 25.89 4.99
C LEU A 98 -10.05 25.62 5.39
N ILE A 99 -9.10 26.39 4.87
CA ILE A 99 -7.78 26.51 5.49
C ILE A 99 -7.99 27.26 6.81
N SER A 100 -8.35 26.51 7.85
CA SER A 100 -8.36 27.01 9.22
C SER A 100 -6.93 27.39 9.59
N VAL A 101 -6.53 28.61 9.25
CA VAL A 101 -5.34 29.24 9.81
C VAL A 101 -5.63 29.35 11.31
N TRP A 102 -4.98 28.51 12.11
CA TRP A 102 -4.94 28.73 13.56
C TRP A 102 -4.45 30.17 13.78
N PRO A 103 -5.22 31.04 14.47
CA PRO A 103 -4.72 32.36 14.77
C PRO A 103 -3.49 32.18 15.67
N LYS A 104 -2.33 32.59 15.16
CA LYS A 104 -1.14 32.81 15.99
C LYS A 104 -1.49 33.97 16.90
N ASN A 105 -1.96 33.68 18.11
CA ASN A 105 -1.86 34.49 19.33
C ASN A 105 -2.66 33.81 20.45
N PHE A 106 -2.01 32.92 21.20
CA PHE A 106 -2.19 32.72 22.64
C PHE A 106 -0.85 32.28 23.22
#